data_AF-A0A967JZW2-F1
#
_entry.id   AF-A0A967JZW2-F1
#
_cell.length_a   1.000
_cell.length_b   1.000
_cell.length_c   1.000
_cell.angle_alpha   90.00
_cell.angle_beta   90.00
_cell.angle_gamma   90.00
#
_symmetry.space_group_name_H-M   'P 1'
#
loop_
_entity.id
_entity.type
_entity.pdbx_description
1 polymer ?
#
loop_
_entity_poly.entity_id
_entity_poly.type
_entity_poly.pdbx_seq_one_letter_code
_entity_poly.pdbx_strand_id
1 'polypeptide(L)' 'RALGAEFLFGRKVTGLILDNDEIRGIRSGNDEFLSDVVVNAAGNNGSAICKMANVDVPIIPDLHEGGI' A
#
# COMPACT_ATOMS: atom_id res chain seq x y z
N ARG A 1 -6.29 12.36 16.37
CA ARG A 1 -5.53 11.29 17.07
C ARG A 1 -6.17 10.94 18.43
N ALA A 2 -7.50 10.88 18.55
CA ALA A 2 -8.18 10.70 19.84
C ALA A 2 -8.26 9.23 20.30
N LEU A 3 -8.06 8.28 19.37
CA LEU A 3 -8.23 6.84 19.60
C LEU A 3 -6.94 6.02 19.34
N GLY A 4 -5.77 6.68 19.36
CA GLY A 4 -4.47 5.99 19.28
C GLY A 4 -3.90 5.72 17.88
N ALA A 5 -4.61 6.05 16.80
CA ALA A 5 -4.06 5.90 15.45
C ALA A 5 -2.93 6.90 15.15
N GLU A 6 -1.83 6.39 14.62
CA GLU A 6 -0.72 7.17 14.10
C GLU A 6 -0.90 7.44 12.60
N PHE A 7 -0.52 8.66 12.18
CA PHE A 7 -0.59 9.08 10.78
C PHE A 7 0.77 9.59 10.36
N LEU A 8 1.37 8.93 9.37
CA LEU A 8 2.67 9.25 8.81
C LEU A 8 2.50 9.65 7.34
N PHE A 9 2.31 10.95 7.09
CA PHE A 9 2.17 11.50 5.74
C PHE A 9 3.52 11.71 5.06
N GLY A 10 3.53 11.85 3.73
CA GLY A 10 4.76 11.99 2.94
C GLY A 10 5.58 10.70 2.84
N ARG A 11 5.05 9.58 3.35
CA ARG A 11 5.68 8.26 3.32
C ARG A 11 5.12 7.46 2.15
N LYS A 12 5.99 7.15 1.18
CA LYS A 12 5.63 6.29 0.05
C LYS A 12 6.02 4.85 0.38
N VAL A 13 5.06 3.94 0.31
CA VAL A 13 5.34 2.49 0.37
C VAL A 13 6.12 2.11 -0.89
N THR A 14 7.29 1.49 -0.70
CA THR A 14 8.21 1.07 -1.77
C THR A 14 8.38 -0.45 -1.85
N GLY A 15 7.87 -1.19 -0.88
CA GLY A 15 7.89 -2.65 -0.88
C GLY A 15 7.12 -3.25 0.29
N LEU A 16 6.88 -4.56 0.21
CA LEU A 16 6.33 -5.37 1.29
C LEU A 16 7.45 -6.21 1.91
N ILE A 17 7.34 -6.46 3.22
CA ILE A 17 8.21 -7.38 3.94
C ILE A 17 7.46 -8.71 4.00
N LEU A 18 8.05 -9.75 3.42
CA LEU A 18 7.46 -11.08 3.32
C LEU A 18 8.29 -12.08 4.13
N ASP A 19 7.60 -12.94 4.84
CA ASP A 19 8.14 -14.16 5.43
C ASP A 19 7.36 -15.34 4.84
N ASN A 20 7.97 -16.01 3.88
CA ASN A 20 7.28 -16.91 2.94
C ASN A 20 6.11 -16.19 2.25
N ASP A 21 4.89 -16.72 2.38
CA ASP A 21 3.67 -16.15 1.79
C ASP A 21 2.92 -15.19 2.75
N GLU A 22 3.52 -14.84 3.89
CA GLU A 22 2.90 -13.98 4.89
C GLU A 22 3.53 -12.57 4.91
N ILE A 23 2.69 -11.54 4.90
CA ILE A 23 3.13 -10.15 5.01
C ILE A 23 3.45 -9.84 6.48
N ARG A 24 4.65 -9.31 6.72
CA ARG A 24 5.13 -8.88 8.05
C ARG A 24 5.24 -7.37 8.22
N GLY A 25 4.99 -6.60 7.16
CA GLY A 25 5.09 -5.15 7.18
C GLY A 25 5.35 -4.53 5.83
N ILE A 26 5.74 -3.25 5.85
CA ILE A 26 6.02 -2.44 4.66
C ILE A 26 7.39 -1.77 4.75
N ARG A 27 7.94 -1.43 3.58
CA ARG A 27 9.11 -0.55 3.43
C ARG A 27 8.69 0.81 2.92
N SER A 28 9.27 1.88 3.47
CA SER A 28 9.11 3.24 2.97
C SER A 28 10.47 3.93 2.94
N GLY A 29 11.13 3.92 1.78
CA GLY A 29 12.50 4.42 1.65
C GLY A 29 13.47 3.49 2.37
N ASN A 30 14.22 4.01 3.33
CA ASN A 30 15.16 3.23 4.15
C ASN A 30 14.55 2.69 5.45
N ASP A 31 13.30 3.03 5.75
CA ASP A 31 12.63 2.60 6.98
C ASP A 31 11.73 1.38 6.73
N GLU A 32 11.60 0.56 7.76
CA GLU A 32 10.71 -0.60 7.81
C GLU A 32 9.66 -0.40 8.91
N PHE A 33 8.42 -0.79 8.62
CA PHE A 33 7.31 -0.75 9.57
C PHE A 33 6.70 -2.14 9.65
N LEU A 34 6.87 -2.80 10.80
CA LEU A 34 6.36 -4.15 11.03
C LEU A 34 4.91 -4.12 11.51
N SER A 35 4.13 -5.09 11.08
CA SER A 35 2.72 -5.25 11.42
C SER A 35 2.25 -6.65 11.08
N ASP A 36 1.35 -7.20 11.89
CA ASP A 36 0.74 -8.51 11.62
C ASP A 36 -0.21 -8.49 10.41
N VAL A 37 -0.79 -7.31 10.10
CA VAL A 37 -1.75 -7.14 9.01
C VAL A 37 -1.50 -5.83 8.27
N VAL A 38 -1.51 -5.89 6.94
CA VAL A 38 -1.45 -4.73 6.05
C VAL A 38 -2.73 -4.65 5.23
N VAL A 39 -3.41 -3.51 5.25
CA VAL A 39 -4.61 -3.24 4.43
C VAL A 39 -4.24 -2.30 3.28
N ASN A 40 -4.37 -2.76 2.04
CA ASN A 40 -4.15 -1.93 0.87
C ASN A 40 -5.38 -1.06 0.57
N ALA A 41 -5.31 0.21 0.96
CA ALA A 41 -6.31 1.24 0.67
C ALA A 41 -5.78 2.34 -0.27
N ALA A 42 -4.86 1.99 -1.19
CA ALA A 42 -4.12 2.96 -2.00
C ALA A 42 -4.88 3.53 -3.22
N GLY A 43 -6.21 3.33 -3.29
CA GLY A 43 -7.05 3.79 -4.40
C GLY A 43 -6.52 3.32 -5.77
N ASN A 44 -6.33 4.27 -6.70
CA ASN A 44 -5.81 4.00 -8.05
C ASN A 44 -4.43 3.33 -8.06
N ASN A 45 -3.62 3.50 -7.01
CA ASN A 45 -2.32 2.84 -6.88
C ASN A 45 -2.42 1.42 -6.29
N GLY A 46 -3.62 0.93 -5.98
CA GLY A 46 -3.84 -0.37 -5.35
C GLY A 46 -3.19 -1.52 -6.11
N SER A 47 -3.26 -1.52 -7.45
CA SER A 47 -2.63 -2.54 -8.29
C SER A 47 -1.11 -2.54 -8.16
N ALA A 48 -0.47 -1.37 -8.06
CA ALA A 48 0.97 -1.27 -7.87
C ALA A 48 1.43 -1.85 -6.52
N ILE A 49 0.63 -1.69 -5.45
CA ILE A 49 0.91 -2.30 -4.15
C ILE A 49 0.73 -3.82 -4.20
N CYS A 50 -0.35 -4.32 -4.80
CA CYS A 50 -0.60 -5.77 -4.93
C CYS A 50 0.53 -6.49 -5.70
N LYS A 51 1.07 -5.85 -6.75
CA LYS A 51 2.21 -6.39 -7.50
C LYS A 51 3.47 -6.57 -6.66
N MET A 52 3.65 -5.81 -5.57
CA MET A 52 4.76 -6.03 -4.62
C MET A 52 4.64 -7.37 -3.88
N ALA A 53 3.44 -7.94 -3.80
CA ALA A 53 3.18 -9.29 -3.28
C ALA A 53 3.03 -10.33 -4.40
N ASN A 54 3.39 -10.01 -5.64
CA ASN A 54 3.17 -10.87 -6.81
C ASN A 54 1.68 -11.22 -7.03
N VAL A 55 0.77 -10.32 -6.65
CA VAL A 55 -0.67 -10.45 -6.85
C VAL A 55 -1.15 -9.45 -7.91
N ASP A 56 -1.78 -9.96 -8.96
CA ASP A 56 -2.45 -9.12 -9.95
C ASP A 56 -3.91 -8.90 -9.57
N VAL A 57 -4.33 -7.63 -9.61
CA VAL A 57 -5.71 -7.20 -9.38
C VAL A 57 -6.18 -6.34 -10.56
N PRO A 58 -7.46 -6.42 -10.97
CA PRO A 58 -8.01 -5.69 -12.13
C PRO A 58 -8.27 -4.19 -11.84
N ILE A 59 -7.20 -3.54 -11.39
CA ILE A 59 -6.88 -2.11 -11.25
C ILE A 59 -6.94 -1.28 -12.53
N ILE A 60 -8.08 -0.77 -13.02
CA ILE A 60 -8.10 0.15 -14.17
C ILE A 60 -8.62 1.52 -13.71
N PRO A 61 -7.73 2.48 -13.39
CA PRO A 61 -8.14 3.84 -13.06
C PRO A 61 -8.81 4.49 -14.28
N ASP A 62 -9.98 5.07 -14.07
CA ASP A 62 -10.65 5.92 -15.05
C ASP A 62 -10.45 7.40 -14.70
N LEU A 63 -10.41 8.25 -15.72
CA LEU A 63 -10.45 9.70 -15.59
C LEU A 63 -11.90 10.13 -15.81
N HIS A 64 -12.66 10.24 -14.70
CA HIS A 64 -14.10 10.48 -14.73
C HIS A 64 -14.49 11.84 -15.34
N GLU A 65 -13.57 12.80 -15.40
CA GLU A 65 -13.79 14.10 -16.05
C GLU A 65 -12.90 14.25 -17.29
N GLY A 66 -13.32 13.60 -18.38
CA GLY A 66 -12.85 13.88 -19.74
C GLY A 66 -13.79 14.84 -20.51
N GLY A 67 -14.51 15.72 -19.81
CA GLY A 67 -15.32 16.77 -20.42
C GLY A 67 -14.49 18.02 -20.63
N ILE A 68 -14.10 18.29 -21.89
CA ILE A 68 -13.69 19.63 -22.36
C ILE A 68 -14.88 20.58 -22.37
#